data_AF-A0A7X0IE55-F1
#
_entry.id   AF-A0A7X0IE55-F1
#
_cell.length_a   1.000
_cell.length_b   1.000
_cell.length_c   1.000
_cell.angle_alpha   90.00
_cell.angle_beta   90.00
_cell.angle_gamma   90.00
#
_symmetry.space_group_name_H-M   'P 1'
#
loop_
_entity.id
_entity.type
_entity.pdbx_description
1 polymer ?
#
loop_
_entity_poly.entity_id
_entity_poly.type
_entity_poly.pdbx_seq_one_letter_code
_entity_poly.pdbx_strand_id
1 'polypeptide(L)'
;MTPVPRNLVVTYRDDGVLSRAMGLLLAGQLPPLPPAVAGAFVTGVMLFLGVAGAEGPAVFAPAVALLLAGLGSSHPHDSRLDWLVPPILRCTEYGFVACVGFAWDVPKPLIVGLLGAVLFHHYDVVYRCRQRVYPPPWLALAGLGWEGRMLLVAMGVLLDVVTPVFVLATLYLAALFCWESVTCWLAAPRSGVEAADLGSGD
;
A
#
# COMPACT_ATOMS: atom_id res chain seq x y z
N MET A 1 12.03 17.93 8.73
CA MET A 1 12.51 16.57 9.09
C MET A 1 11.31 15.66 9.20
N THR A 2 11.32 14.51 8.54
CA THR A 2 10.25 13.51 8.65
C THR A 2 10.26 12.89 10.05
N PRO A 3 9.12 12.81 10.74
CA PRO A 3 9.07 12.22 12.08
C PRO A 3 9.50 10.75 12.03
N VAL A 4 10.31 10.33 13.00
CA VAL A 4 10.67 8.93 13.17
C VAL A 4 9.43 8.15 13.61
N PRO A 5 9.02 7.11 12.88
CA PRO A 5 7.87 6.30 13.26
C PRO A 5 8.18 5.53 14.55
N ARG A 6 7.22 5.50 15.49
CA ARG A 6 7.33 4.69 16.72
C ARG A 6 7.46 3.20 16.41
N ASN A 7 6.83 2.74 15.34
CA ASN A 7 6.86 1.36 14.87
C ASN A 7 6.87 1.32 13.34
N LEU A 8 7.80 0.56 12.76
CA LEU A 8 7.94 0.42 11.32
C LEU A 8 6.74 -0.28 10.67
N VAL A 9 6.02 -1.15 11.41
CA VAL A 9 4.83 -1.85 10.92
C VAL A 9 3.78 -0.87 10.41
N VAL A 10 3.55 0.23 11.14
CA VAL A 10 2.61 1.29 10.74
C VAL A 10 3.02 1.92 9.41
N THR A 11 4.32 2.05 9.16
CA THR A 11 4.84 2.61 7.90
C THR A 11 4.63 1.64 6.73
N TYR A 12 4.74 0.32 6.97
CA TYR A 12 4.58 -0.71 5.93
C TYR A 12 3.12 -1.00 5.55
N ARG A 13 2.16 -0.55 6.35
CA ARG A 13 0.73 -0.74 6.07
C ARG A 13 0.20 0.10 4.92
N ASP A 14 0.87 1.19 4.55
CA ASP A 14 0.45 2.11 3.48
C ASP A 14 -1.06 2.47 3.56
N ASP A 15 -1.55 2.68 4.79
CA ASP A 15 -2.94 3.02 5.04
C ASP A 15 -3.23 4.40 4.45
N GLY A 16 -4.27 4.50 3.62
CA GLY A 16 -4.76 5.76 3.09
C GLY A 16 -5.70 6.48 4.07
N VAL A 17 -6.52 7.39 3.54
CA VAL A 17 -7.36 8.28 4.34
C VAL A 17 -8.47 7.54 5.09
N LEU A 18 -9.14 6.57 4.46
CA LEU A 18 -10.29 5.88 5.07
C LEU A 18 -9.81 4.96 6.18
N SER A 19 -8.75 4.19 5.92
CA SER A 19 -8.15 3.29 6.90
C SER A 19 -7.67 4.05 8.14
N ARG A 20 -7.04 5.21 7.95
CA ARG A 20 -6.62 6.09 9.06
C ARG A 20 -7.81 6.67 9.81
N ALA A 21 -8.81 7.18 9.10
CA ALA A 21 -10.02 7.74 9.73
C ALA A 21 -10.73 6.70 10.60
N MET A 22 -10.87 5.47 10.10
CA MET A 22 -11.47 4.36 10.85
C MET A 22 -10.68 3.97 12.10
N GLY A 23 -9.34 3.91 12.01
CA GLY A 23 -8.52 3.64 13.19
C GLY A 23 -8.63 4.73 14.26
N LEU A 24 -8.73 6.00 13.83
CA LEU A 24 -8.91 7.13 14.75
C LEU A 24 -10.24 7.04 15.49
N LEU A 25 -11.33 6.65 14.82
CA LEU A 25 -12.64 6.45 15.45
C LEU A 25 -12.60 5.41 16.57
N LEU A 26 -11.75 4.40 16.45
CA LEU A 26 -11.58 3.34 17.46
C LEU A 26 -10.45 3.60 18.44
N ALA A 27 -9.76 4.75 18.34
CA ALA A 27 -8.65 5.15 19.20
C ALA A 27 -7.58 4.05 19.39
N GLY A 28 -7.38 3.19 18.37
CA GLY A 28 -6.42 2.09 18.43
C GLY A 28 -6.73 0.99 19.46
N GLN A 29 -7.99 0.84 19.90
CA GLN A 29 -8.37 -0.20 20.88
C GLN A 29 -8.45 -1.62 20.30
N LEU A 30 -8.57 -1.75 18.98
CA LEU A 30 -8.65 -3.06 18.33
C LEU A 30 -7.25 -3.56 17.94
N PRO A 31 -6.90 -4.82 18.28
CA PRO A 31 -5.70 -5.43 17.75
C PRO A 31 -5.79 -5.50 16.22
N PRO A 32 -4.69 -5.23 15.48
CA PRO A 32 -4.76 -5.01 14.04
C PRO A 32 -4.84 -6.30 13.23
N LEU A 33 -4.37 -7.42 13.76
CA LEU A 33 -4.32 -8.70 13.04
C LEU A 33 -5.71 -9.32 12.79
N PRO A 34 -6.59 -9.51 13.79
CA PRO A 34 -7.89 -10.15 13.55
C PRO A 34 -8.74 -9.48 12.45
N PRO A 35 -8.91 -8.14 12.43
CA PRO A 35 -9.69 -7.52 11.36
C PRO A 35 -8.99 -7.56 10.00
N ALA A 36 -7.64 -7.56 9.96
CA ALA A 36 -6.90 -7.74 8.72
C ALA A 36 -7.09 -9.15 8.12
N VAL A 37 -7.02 -10.19 8.96
CA VAL A 37 -7.28 -11.57 8.54
C VAL A 37 -8.72 -11.75 8.07
N ALA A 38 -9.69 -11.20 8.81
CA ALA A 38 -11.11 -11.29 8.44
C ALA A 38 -11.39 -10.58 7.10
N GLY A 39 -10.91 -9.34 6.95
CA GLY A 39 -11.05 -8.59 5.70
C GLY A 39 -10.40 -9.30 4.51
N ALA A 40 -9.20 -9.85 4.72
CA ALA A 40 -8.48 -10.62 3.71
C ALA A 40 -9.20 -11.91 3.31
N PHE A 41 -9.74 -12.64 4.29
CA PHE A 41 -10.50 -13.86 4.03
C PHE A 41 -11.76 -13.58 3.21
N VAL A 42 -12.57 -12.60 3.61
CA VAL A 42 -13.78 -12.21 2.89
C VAL A 42 -13.44 -11.74 1.47
N THR A 43 -12.42 -10.89 1.34
CA THR A 43 -11.89 -10.43 0.04
C THR A 43 -11.48 -11.61 -0.84
N GLY A 44 -10.70 -12.55 -0.30
CA GLY A 44 -10.24 -13.72 -1.03
C GLY A 44 -11.38 -14.63 -1.50
N VAL A 45 -12.40 -14.84 -0.66
CA VAL A 45 -13.60 -15.60 -1.04
C VAL A 45 -14.35 -14.91 -2.17
N MET A 46 -14.56 -13.59 -2.10
CA MET A 46 -15.24 -12.85 -3.15
C MET A 46 -14.47 -12.90 -4.48
N LEU A 47 -13.14 -12.75 -4.44
CA LEU A 47 -12.28 -12.88 -5.61
C LEU A 47 -12.34 -14.28 -6.21
N PHE A 48 -12.31 -15.31 -5.37
CA PHE A 48 -12.46 -16.71 -5.80
C PHE A 48 -13.81 -16.98 -6.47
N LEU A 49 -14.88 -16.36 -5.98
CA LEU A 49 -16.21 -16.43 -6.58
C LEU A 49 -16.37 -15.59 -7.85
N GLY A 50 -15.32 -14.88 -8.29
CA GLY A 50 -15.33 -14.12 -9.54
C GLY A 50 -15.96 -12.73 -9.43
N VAL A 51 -16.15 -12.17 -8.23
CA VAL A 51 -16.75 -10.84 -8.03
C VAL A 51 -15.96 -9.73 -8.75
N ALA A 52 -14.67 -9.95 -9.03
CA ALA A 52 -13.85 -9.01 -9.80
C ALA A 52 -14.33 -8.80 -11.25
N GLY A 53 -15.00 -9.80 -11.84
CA GLY A 53 -15.62 -9.72 -13.17
C GLY A 53 -17.09 -9.34 -13.12
N ALA A 54 -17.66 -9.05 -11.94
CA ALA A 54 -19.04 -8.65 -11.84
C ALA A 54 -19.22 -7.22 -12.39
N GLU A 55 -20.24 -7.02 -13.19
CA GLU A 55 -20.67 -5.68 -13.61
C GLU A 55 -21.34 -4.94 -12.44
N GLY A 56 -21.21 -3.62 -12.43
CA GLY A 56 -21.85 -2.76 -11.45
C GLY A 56 -21.15 -2.72 -10.08
N PRO A 57 -21.86 -2.35 -9.00
CA PRO A 57 -21.23 -1.97 -7.73
C PRO A 57 -20.69 -3.16 -6.90
N ALA A 58 -20.95 -4.40 -7.30
CA ALA A 58 -20.49 -5.59 -6.56
C ALA A 58 -18.96 -5.67 -6.47
N VAL A 59 -18.25 -5.13 -7.46
CA VAL A 59 -16.78 -5.06 -7.50
C VAL A 59 -16.16 -4.25 -6.35
N PHE A 60 -16.94 -3.38 -5.69
CA PHE A 60 -16.47 -2.65 -4.50
C PHE A 60 -16.45 -3.53 -3.25
N ALA A 61 -17.22 -4.62 -3.20
CA ALA A 61 -17.38 -5.42 -1.99
C ALA A 61 -16.04 -5.97 -1.44
N PRO A 62 -15.09 -6.48 -2.27
CA PRO A 62 -13.77 -6.86 -1.79
C PRO A 62 -12.98 -5.69 -1.19
N ALA A 63 -13.00 -4.51 -1.82
CA ALA A 63 -12.32 -3.32 -1.30
C ALA A 63 -12.91 -2.87 0.04
N VAL A 64 -14.24 -2.85 0.14
CA VAL A 64 -14.97 -2.51 1.37
C VAL A 64 -14.74 -3.55 2.47
N ALA A 65 -14.71 -4.85 2.13
CA ALA A 65 -14.41 -5.90 3.08
C ALA A 65 -13.00 -5.76 3.66
N LEU A 66 -12.01 -5.40 2.82
CA LEU A 66 -10.65 -5.19 3.28
C LEU A 66 -10.52 -3.95 4.19
N LEU A 67 -11.42 -2.95 4.08
CA LEU A 67 -11.44 -1.80 5.00
C LEU A 67 -11.54 -2.23 6.47
N LEU A 68 -12.09 -3.41 6.79
CA LEU A 68 -12.03 -3.95 8.14
C LEU A 68 -10.60 -3.90 8.71
N ALA A 69 -9.58 -4.20 7.90
CA ALA A 69 -8.17 -4.12 8.29
C ALA A 69 -7.72 -2.71 8.73
N GLY A 70 -8.39 -1.66 8.26
CA GLY A 70 -8.18 -0.26 8.63
C GLY A 70 -8.63 0.06 10.06
N LEU A 71 -9.52 -0.73 10.67
CA LEU A 71 -9.94 -0.55 12.06
C LEU A 71 -8.77 -0.64 13.06
N GLY A 72 -7.74 -1.44 12.73
CA GLY A 72 -6.53 -1.58 13.51
C GLY A 72 -5.42 -0.57 13.18
N SER A 73 -5.63 0.36 12.24
CA SER A 73 -4.56 1.23 11.73
C SER A 73 -3.93 2.13 12.79
N SER A 74 -4.71 2.56 13.79
CA SER A 74 -4.24 3.41 14.89
C SER A 74 -3.67 2.63 16.08
N HIS A 75 -3.65 1.29 16.03
CA HIS A 75 -3.02 0.47 17.06
C HIS A 75 -1.49 0.72 17.07
N PRO A 76 -0.80 0.65 18.22
CA PRO A 76 0.67 0.77 18.28
C PRO A 76 1.48 -0.33 17.54
N HIS A 77 0.81 -1.41 17.16
CA HIS A 77 1.38 -2.60 16.50
C HIS A 77 2.51 -3.30 17.29
N ASP A 78 2.39 -3.34 18.62
CA ASP A 78 3.38 -3.86 19.56
C ASP A 78 3.35 -5.39 19.77
N SER A 79 2.38 -6.09 19.17
CA SER A 79 2.28 -7.54 19.29
C SER A 79 3.24 -8.29 18.36
N ARG A 80 3.67 -9.49 18.79
CA ARG A 80 4.59 -10.38 18.05
C ARG A 80 4.08 -10.83 16.69
N LEU A 81 2.76 -10.77 16.45
CA LEU A 81 2.16 -11.18 15.17
C LEU A 81 1.76 -10.00 14.29
N ASP A 82 1.85 -8.76 14.77
CA ASP A 82 1.41 -7.58 14.02
C ASP A 82 2.22 -7.33 12.75
N TRP A 83 3.42 -7.91 12.65
CA TRP A 83 4.24 -7.91 11.43
C TRP A 83 3.58 -8.65 10.26
N LEU A 84 2.60 -9.52 10.52
CA LEU A 84 1.83 -10.19 9.46
C LEU A 84 0.80 -9.28 8.79
N VAL A 85 0.48 -8.12 9.38
CA VAL A 85 -0.56 -7.26 8.82
C VAL A 85 -0.14 -6.64 7.48
N PRO A 86 1.05 -6.04 7.33
CA PRO A 86 1.51 -5.56 6.02
C PRO A 86 1.48 -6.61 4.89
N PRO A 87 2.03 -7.83 5.03
CA PRO A 87 1.99 -8.81 3.95
C PRO A 87 0.58 -9.30 3.62
N ILE A 88 -0.33 -9.42 4.60
CA ILE A 88 -1.74 -9.75 4.34
C ILE A 88 -2.39 -8.65 3.48
N LEU A 89 -2.20 -7.39 3.84
CA LEU A 89 -2.69 -6.23 3.07
C LEU A 89 -2.10 -6.21 1.65
N ARG A 90 -0.81 -6.49 1.48
CA ARG A 90 -0.19 -6.54 0.15
C ARG A 90 -0.76 -7.65 -0.72
N CYS A 91 -0.85 -8.87 -0.18
CA CYS A 91 -1.36 -10.02 -0.93
C CYS A 91 -2.80 -9.77 -1.41
N THR A 92 -3.63 -9.17 -0.55
CA THR A 92 -5.03 -8.86 -0.89
C THR A 92 -5.16 -7.73 -1.89
N GLU A 93 -4.40 -6.65 -1.73
CA GLU A 93 -4.34 -5.56 -2.70
C GLU A 93 -3.90 -6.06 -4.08
N TYR A 94 -2.78 -6.77 -4.15
CA TYR A 94 -2.23 -7.26 -5.42
C TYR A 94 -3.14 -8.29 -6.07
N GLY A 95 -3.70 -9.19 -5.25
CA GLY A 95 -4.69 -10.17 -5.70
C GLY A 95 -5.90 -9.49 -6.30
N PHE A 96 -6.46 -8.47 -5.65
CA PHE A 96 -7.58 -7.71 -6.17
C PHE A 96 -7.27 -7.02 -7.51
N VAL A 97 -6.17 -6.27 -7.58
CA VAL A 97 -5.76 -5.57 -8.81
C VAL A 97 -5.54 -6.55 -9.96
N ALA A 98 -4.87 -7.68 -9.69
CA ALA A 98 -4.65 -8.72 -10.68
C ALA A 98 -5.97 -9.37 -11.13
N CYS A 99 -6.85 -9.75 -10.20
CA CYS A 99 -8.14 -10.35 -10.52
C CYS A 99 -9.00 -9.42 -11.38
N VAL A 100 -9.10 -8.12 -11.06
CA VAL A 100 -9.84 -7.16 -11.87
C VAL A 100 -9.19 -7.00 -13.26
N GLY A 101 -7.87 -6.84 -13.30
CA GLY A 101 -7.14 -6.69 -14.56
C GLY A 101 -7.35 -7.87 -15.51
N PHE A 102 -7.30 -9.10 -15.00
CA PHE A 102 -7.55 -10.30 -15.79
C PHE A 102 -9.02 -10.51 -16.14
N ALA A 103 -9.95 -10.19 -15.24
CA ALA A 103 -11.39 -10.35 -15.48
C ALA A 103 -11.94 -9.39 -16.55
N TRP A 104 -11.29 -8.23 -16.72
CA TRP A 104 -11.68 -7.19 -17.67
C TRP A 104 -10.73 -7.06 -18.87
N ASP A 105 -9.98 -8.12 -19.16
CA ASP A 105 -9.08 -8.22 -20.33
C ASP A 105 -8.09 -7.05 -20.48
N VAL A 106 -7.64 -6.47 -19.37
CA VAL A 106 -6.64 -5.40 -19.39
C VAL A 106 -5.33 -5.96 -19.97
N PRO A 107 -4.66 -5.23 -20.88
CA PRO A 107 -3.37 -5.65 -21.41
C PRO A 107 -2.38 -6.01 -20.30
N LYS A 108 -1.83 -7.24 -20.37
CA LYS A 108 -0.93 -7.79 -19.34
C LYS A 108 0.22 -6.86 -18.94
N PRO A 109 0.87 -6.11 -19.85
CA PRO A 109 1.91 -5.14 -19.47
C PRO A 109 1.42 -4.04 -18.51
N LEU A 110 0.15 -3.63 -18.60
CA LEU A 110 -0.43 -2.64 -17.70
C LEU A 110 -0.71 -3.23 -16.31
N ILE A 111 -1.19 -4.46 -16.24
CA ILE A 111 -1.38 -5.17 -14.96
C ILE A 111 -0.03 -5.29 -14.24
N VAL A 112 0.99 -5.78 -14.95
CA VAL A 112 2.34 -5.92 -14.42
C VAL A 112 2.97 -4.57 -14.10
N GLY A 113 2.73 -3.54 -14.92
CA GLY A 113 3.23 -2.19 -14.70
C GLY A 113 2.65 -1.56 -13.43
N LEU A 114 1.33 -1.64 -13.23
CA LEU A 114 0.67 -1.13 -12.03
C LEU A 114 1.15 -1.87 -10.77
N LEU A 115 1.14 -3.21 -10.81
CA LEU A 115 1.65 -4.03 -9.71
C LEU A 115 3.13 -3.75 -9.42
N GLY A 116 3.93 -3.55 -10.47
CA GLY A 116 5.34 -3.21 -10.37
C GLY A 116 5.57 -1.86 -9.70
N ALA A 117 4.81 -0.82 -10.06
CA ALA A 117 4.89 0.49 -9.43
C ALA A 117 4.55 0.44 -7.93
N VAL A 118 3.47 -0.27 -7.59
CA VAL A 118 3.04 -0.43 -6.19
C VAL A 118 4.04 -1.29 -5.40
N LEU A 119 4.53 -2.39 -5.99
CA LEU A 119 5.54 -3.25 -5.37
C LEU A 119 6.86 -2.51 -5.16
N PHE A 120 7.29 -1.71 -6.13
CA PHE A 120 8.47 -0.86 -6.03
C PHE A 120 8.34 0.11 -4.86
N HIS A 121 7.20 0.78 -4.71
CA HIS A 121 6.94 1.66 -3.56
C HIS A 121 7.10 0.94 -2.23
N HIS A 122 6.47 -0.22 -2.07
CA HIS A 122 6.57 -0.98 -0.83
C HIS A 122 7.98 -1.47 -0.54
N TYR A 123 8.71 -1.89 -1.58
CA TYR A 123 10.11 -2.29 -1.46
C TYR A 123 11.01 -1.12 -1.08
N ASP A 124 10.83 0.03 -1.73
CA ASP A 124 11.58 1.26 -1.46
C ASP A 124 11.36 1.72 0.00
N VAL A 125 10.13 1.69 0.51
CA VAL A 125 9.82 2.00 1.92
C VAL A 125 10.57 1.06 2.88
N VAL A 126 10.61 -0.25 2.60
CA VAL A 126 11.36 -1.22 3.43
C VAL A 126 12.85 -0.87 3.44
N TYR A 127 13.42 -0.56 2.28
CA TYR A 127 14.85 -0.26 2.16
C TYR A 127 15.22 1.06 2.85
N ARG A 128 14.38 2.09 2.71
CA ARG A 128 14.50 3.37 3.42
C ARG A 128 14.50 3.19 4.93
N CYS A 129 13.51 2.47 5.46
CA CYS A 129 13.39 2.21 6.89
C CYS A 129 14.63 1.48 7.44
N ARG A 130 15.24 0.57 6.67
CA ARG A 130 16.51 -0.09 7.04
C ARG A 130 17.68 0.89 7.13
N GLN A 131 17.70 1.92 6.30
CA GLN A 131 18.72 2.97 6.32
C GLN A 131 18.34 4.16 7.23
N ARG A 132 17.26 4.05 8.02
CA ARG A 132 16.72 5.14 8.87
C ARG A 132 16.38 6.41 8.09
N VAL A 133 16.06 6.25 6.81
CA VAL A 133 15.42 7.27 5.97
C VAL A 133 13.93 6.96 6.00
N TYR A 134 13.07 7.94 6.22
CA TYR A 134 11.62 7.70 6.38
C TYR A 134 10.85 8.39 5.26
N PRO A 135 9.82 7.73 4.69
CA PRO A 135 9.01 8.34 3.64
C PRO A 135 8.28 9.58 4.20
N PRO A 136 8.14 10.64 3.39
CA PRO A 136 7.42 11.81 3.82
C PRO A 136 5.93 11.51 3.97
N PRO A 137 5.23 12.12 4.94
CA PRO A 137 3.85 11.77 5.27
C PRO A 137 2.85 12.04 4.13
N TRP A 138 3.16 12.97 3.23
CA TRP A 138 2.34 13.28 2.06
C TRP A 138 2.37 12.16 1.00
N LEU A 139 3.42 11.32 0.98
CA LEU A 139 3.59 10.28 -0.04
C LEU A 139 2.48 9.22 0.04
N ALA A 140 2.08 8.83 1.24
CA ALA A 140 0.98 7.89 1.44
C ALA A 140 -0.35 8.47 0.91
N LEU A 141 -0.57 9.78 1.08
CA LEU A 141 -1.77 10.45 0.56
C LEU A 141 -1.75 10.54 -0.97
N ALA A 142 -0.62 10.98 -1.54
CA ALA A 142 -0.45 11.08 -2.99
C ALA A 142 -0.49 9.70 -3.67
N GLY A 143 0.04 8.67 -3.01
CA GLY A 143 0.00 7.28 -3.44
C GLY A 143 -1.37 6.60 -3.27
N LEU A 144 -2.37 7.32 -2.77
CA LEU A 144 -3.76 6.90 -2.52
C LEU A 144 -3.94 5.84 -1.41
N GLY A 145 -2.85 5.35 -0.81
CA GLY A 145 -2.87 4.17 0.07
C GLY A 145 -3.43 2.93 -0.64
N TRP A 146 -3.46 1.80 0.07
CA TRP A 146 -3.98 0.56 -0.52
C TRP A 146 -5.49 0.64 -0.82
N GLU A 147 -6.28 1.30 0.04
CA GLU A 147 -7.73 1.37 -0.18
C GLU A 147 -8.10 2.29 -1.35
N GLY A 148 -7.40 3.42 -1.52
CA GLY A 148 -7.70 4.37 -2.58
C GLY A 148 -7.37 3.77 -3.95
N ARG A 149 -6.30 2.98 -4.03
CA ARG A 149 -5.96 2.23 -5.25
C ARG A 149 -6.99 1.15 -5.58
N MET A 150 -7.44 0.39 -4.59
CA MET A 150 -8.51 -0.61 -4.80
C MET A 150 -9.84 0.05 -5.20
N LEU A 151 -10.23 1.14 -4.55
CA LEU A 151 -11.44 1.89 -4.89
C LEU A 151 -11.36 2.54 -6.28
N LEU A 152 -10.19 3.04 -6.67
CA LEU A 152 -9.96 3.58 -8.01
C LEU A 152 -10.15 2.50 -9.08
N VAL A 153 -9.59 1.31 -8.86
CA VAL A 153 -9.76 0.16 -9.77
C VAL A 153 -11.22 -0.30 -9.82
N ALA A 154 -11.89 -0.40 -8.68
CA ALA A 154 -13.32 -0.72 -8.60
C ALA A 154 -14.19 0.33 -9.32
N MET A 155 -13.83 1.61 -9.24
CA MET A 155 -14.50 2.70 -9.95
C MET A 155 -14.32 2.57 -11.47
N GLY A 156 -13.15 2.12 -11.93
CA GLY A 156 -12.91 1.82 -13.34
C GLY A 156 -13.87 0.77 -13.88
N VAL A 157 -14.21 -0.23 -13.07
CA VAL A 157 -15.21 -1.25 -13.42
C VAL A 157 -16.62 -0.67 -13.47
N LEU A 158 -17.02 0.09 -12.45
CA LEU A 158 -18.35 0.71 -12.41
C LEU A 158 -18.63 1.63 -13.59
N LEU A 159 -17.61 2.34 -14.05
CA LEU A 159 -17.68 3.30 -15.15
C LEU A 159 -17.33 2.69 -16.52
N ASP A 160 -17.05 1.38 -16.58
CA ASP A 160 -16.65 0.67 -17.80
C ASP A 160 -15.41 1.30 -18.50
N VAL A 161 -14.45 1.75 -17.70
CA VAL A 161 -13.19 2.39 -18.15
C VAL A 161 -11.96 1.77 -17.47
N VAL A 162 -12.00 0.46 -17.23
CA VAL A 162 -10.95 -0.29 -16.51
C VAL A 162 -9.58 -0.09 -17.13
N THR A 163 -9.43 -0.30 -18.45
CA THR A 163 -8.13 -0.15 -19.13
C THR A 163 -7.57 1.27 -19.02
N PRO A 164 -8.33 2.35 -19.32
CA PRO A 164 -7.89 3.73 -19.06
C PRO A 164 -7.45 3.97 -17.62
N VAL A 165 -8.19 3.45 -16.63
CA VAL A 165 -7.82 3.56 -15.21
C VAL A 165 -6.48 2.89 -14.93
N PHE A 166 -6.23 1.68 -15.46
CA PHE A 166 -4.95 1.00 -15.31
C PHE A 166 -3.79 1.78 -15.97
N VAL A 167 -4.01 2.36 -17.15
CA VAL A 167 -3.01 3.21 -17.82
C VAL A 167 -2.66 4.41 -16.94
N LEU A 168 -3.66 5.18 -16.53
CA LEU A 168 -3.48 6.41 -15.76
C LEU A 168 -2.87 6.11 -14.39
N ALA A 169 -3.35 5.09 -13.69
CA ALA A 169 -2.82 4.68 -12.39
C ALA A 169 -1.37 4.21 -12.51
N THR A 170 -1.02 3.43 -13.53
CA THR A 170 0.36 2.98 -13.77
C THR A 170 1.28 4.18 -13.98
N LEU A 171 0.93 5.08 -14.91
CA LEU A 171 1.73 6.25 -15.23
C LEU A 171 1.90 7.17 -14.02
N TYR A 172 0.80 7.46 -13.33
CA TYR A 172 0.79 8.33 -12.16
C TYR A 172 1.63 7.76 -11.01
N LEU A 173 1.37 6.51 -10.60
CA LEU A 173 2.05 5.90 -9.46
C LEU A 173 3.52 5.60 -9.78
N ALA A 174 3.83 5.13 -10.98
CA ALA A 174 5.22 4.91 -11.38
C ALA A 174 5.99 6.24 -11.37
N ALA A 175 5.44 7.30 -11.96
CA ALA A 175 6.08 8.61 -11.97
C ALA A 175 6.26 9.15 -10.54
N LEU A 176 5.21 9.11 -9.72
CA LEU A 176 5.22 9.57 -8.33
C LEU A 176 6.29 8.85 -7.50
N PHE A 177 6.26 7.52 -7.49
CA PHE A 177 7.14 6.71 -6.65
C PHE A 177 8.58 6.72 -7.15
N CYS A 178 8.82 6.67 -8.46
CA CYS A 178 10.17 6.78 -9.01
C CYS A 178 10.77 8.17 -8.75
N TRP A 179 9.99 9.24 -8.97
CA TRP A 179 10.44 10.60 -8.69
C TRP A 179 10.82 10.79 -7.23
N GLU A 180 9.93 10.39 -6.32
CA GLU A 180 10.18 10.55 -4.88
C GLU A 180 11.33 9.64 -4.40
N SER A 181 11.46 8.43 -4.93
CA SER A 181 12.61 7.56 -4.68
C SER A 181 13.92 8.16 -5.15
N VAL A 182 14.01 8.61 -6.40
CA VAL A 182 15.24 9.23 -6.92
C VAL A 182 15.61 10.47 -6.13
N THR A 183 14.66 11.38 -5.88
CA THR A 183 14.93 12.62 -5.12
C THR A 183 15.37 12.33 -3.68
N CYS A 184 14.74 11.36 -3.02
CA CYS A 184 15.12 10.96 -1.66
C CYS A 184 16.54 10.37 -1.62
N TRP A 185 16.85 9.41 -2.49
CA TRP A 185 18.15 8.74 -2.47
C TRP A 185 19.30 9.64 -2.92
N LEU A 186 19.04 10.62 -3.79
CA LEU A 186 20.02 11.65 -4.13
C LEU A 186 20.32 12.59 -2.95
N ALA A 187 19.36 12.80 -2.05
CA ALA A 187 19.50 13.64 -0.87
C ALA A 187 19.98 12.88 0.39
N ALA A 188 19.95 11.55 0.37
CA ALA A 188 20.29 10.73 1.52
C ALA A 188 21.79 10.85 1.86
N PRO A 189 22.16 10.98 3.15
CA PRO A 189 23.56 10.98 3.56
C PRO A 189 24.25 9.69 3.13
N ARG A 190 25.45 9.80 2.55
CA ARG A 190 26.27 8.63 2.20
C ARG A 190 26.74 7.95 3.48
N SER A 191 26.02 6.95 3.95
CA SER A 191 26.47 6.08 5.03
C SER A 191 27.68 5.26 4.54
N GLY A 192 28.89 5.82 4.64
CA GLY A 192 30.12 5.12 4.29
C GLY A 192 31.40 5.94 4.05
N VAL A 193 31.35 7.27 3.96
CA VAL A 193 32.59 8.08 3.75
C VAL A 193 32.99 8.88 4.98
N GLU A 194 32.05 9.44 5.74
CA GLU A 194 32.38 10.27 6.92
C GLU A 194 32.90 9.49 8.14
N ALA A 195 32.75 8.17 8.19
CA ALA A 195 33.34 7.37 9.27
C ALA A 195 34.84 7.11 9.08
N ALA A 196 35.36 7.21 7.85
CA ALA A 196 36.78 7.00 7.56
C ALA A 196 37.64 8.26 7.78
N ASP A 197 37.06 9.45 7.62
CA ASP A 197 37.76 10.73 7.79
C ASP A 197 37.83 11.23 9.24
N LEU A 198 37.12 10.59 10.17
CA LEU A 198 37.13 10.93 11.61
C LEU A 198 38.06 10.03 12.44
N GLY A 199 38.78 9.09 11.82
CA GLY A 199 39.57 8.06 12.51
C GLY A 199 41.08 8.07 12.25
N SER A 200 41.63 9.07 11.54
CA SER A 200 43.05 9.13 11.17
C SER A 200 43.83 10.29 11.79
N GLY A 201 43.29 10.92 12.83
CA GLY A 201 43.87 12.12 13.43
C GLY A 201 43.94 12.08 14.96
N ASP A 202 44.45 11.01 15.56
CA ASP A 202 45.03 10.99 16.91
C ASP A 202 46.04 9.83 17.06
#